data_AF-A0A1B0D935-F1
#
_entry.id   AF-A0A1B0D935-F1
#
_cell.length_a   1.000
_cell.length_b   1.000
_cell.length_c   1.000
_cell.angle_alpha   90.00
_cell.angle_beta   90.00
_cell.angle_gamma   90.00
#
_symmetry.space_group_name_H-M   'P 1'
#
loop_
_entity.id
_entity.type
_entity.pdbx_description
1 polymer ?
#
loop_
_entity_poly.entity_id
_entity_poly.type
_entity_poly.pdbx_seq_one_letter_code
_entity_poly.pdbx_strand_id
1 'polypeptide(L)' 'MISRSVFALFCAICMVSGRTSDELKVKLSHGGVVVGRHLVSHDGNGIRAFMGIPYAEPPLGNLRFRI' A
#
# COMPACT_ATOMS: atom_id res chain seq x y z
N MET A 1 31.18 -23.93 1.24
CA MET A 1 29.93 -24.23 0.52
C MET A 1 28.78 -24.07 1.51
N ILE A 2 28.03 -22.97 1.45
CA ILE A 2 26.93 -22.70 2.38
C ILE A 2 25.79 -23.67 2.07
N SER A 3 25.36 -24.46 3.06
CA SER A 3 24.32 -25.49 2.91
C SER A 3 23.01 -24.89 2.39
N ARG A 4 22.38 -25.56 1.42
CA ARG A 4 21.07 -25.17 0.85
C ARG A 4 20.01 -25.01 1.94
N SER A 5 20.13 -25.76 3.04
CA SER A 5 19.24 -25.69 4.20
C SER A 5 19.43 -24.42 5.03
N VAL A 6 20.65 -23.90 5.11
CA VAL A 6 20.95 -22.62 5.80
C VAL A 6 20.41 -21.44 4.99
N PHE A 7 20.54 -21.49 3.67
CA PHE A 7 19.96 -20.50 2.77
C PHE A 7 18.42 -20.49 2.83
N ALA A 8 17.79 -21.67 2.90
CA ALA A 8 16.34 -21.79 3.05
C ALA A 8 15.82 -21.21 4.39
N LEU A 9 16.56 -21.45 5.49
CA LEU A 9 16.22 -20.89 6.81
C LEU A 9 16.35 -19.35 6.83
N PHE A 10 17.38 -18.82 6.16
CA PHE A 10 17.58 -17.37 6.02
C PHE A 10 16.47 -16.72 5.17
N CYS A 11 15.98 -17.43 4.15
CA CYS A 11 14.87 -16.98 3.31
C CYS A 11 13.52 -16.98 4.07
N ALA A 12 13.31 -17.93 4.99
CA ALA A 12 12.10 -17.97 5.84
C ALA A 12 12.05 -16.83 6.87
N ILE A 13 13.21 -16.35 7.35
CA ILE A 13 13.32 -15.17 8.22
C ILE A 13 12.97 -13.87 7.47
N CYS A 14 12.95 -13.89 6.14
CA CYS A 14 12.55 -12.76 5.28
C CYS A 14 11.05 -12.70 4.95
N MET A 15 10.17 -13.33 5.73
CA MET A 15 8.75 -12.93 5.76
C MET A 15 8.62 -11.58 6.48
N VAL A 16 9.11 -10.53 5.83
CA VAL A 16 9.01 -9.15 6.29
C VAL A 16 7.57 -8.71 6.11
N SER A 17 6.74 -8.93 7.12
CA SER A 17 5.45 -8.26 7.21
C SER A 17 5.71 -6.76 7.31
N GLY A 18 5.37 -6.01 6.25
CA GLY A 18 5.46 -4.55 6.25
C GLY A 18 4.65 -3.97 7.41
N ARG A 19 5.30 -3.19 8.28
CA ARG A 19 4.65 -2.57 9.44
C ARG A 19 3.82 -1.37 8.96
N THR A 20 2.50 -1.50 8.95
CA THR A 20 1.56 -0.39 8.70
C THR A 20 0.74 -0.12 9.96
N SER A 21 0.48 1.15 10.29
CA SER A 21 -0.40 1.50 11.43
C SER A 21 -1.85 1.12 11.14
N ASP A 22 -2.53 0.51 12.12
CA ASP A 22 -3.96 0.18 12.02
C ASP A 22 -4.85 1.43 11.91
N GLU A 23 -4.42 2.54 12.52
CA GLU A 23 -5.13 3.82 12.42
C GLU A 23 -5.21 4.33 10.98
N LEU A 24 -4.20 3.99 10.15
CA LEU A 24 -4.14 4.39 8.75
C LEU A 24 -4.88 3.44 7.80
N LYS A 25 -5.61 2.45 8.31
CA LYS A 25 -6.46 1.57 7.51
C LYS A 25 -7.88 2.12 7.47
N VAL A 26 -8.35 2.50 6.28
CA VAL A 26 -9.68 3.06 6.08
C VAL A 26 -10.48 2.15 5.14
N LYS A 27 -11.71 1.80 5.52
CA LYS A 27 -12.66 1.06 4.67
C LYS A 27 -13.42 2.04 3.77
N LEU A 28 -13.46 1.77 2.49
CA LEU A 28 -14.23 2.50 1.48
C LEU A 28 -15.66 1.96 1.38
N SER A 29 -16.56 2.74 0.80
CA SER A 29 -17.98 2.39 0.63
C SER A 29 -18.20 1.09 -0.14
N HIS A 30 -17.37 0.83 -1.14
CA HIS A 30 -17.41 -0.39 -1.95
C HIS A 30 -16.64 -1.57 -1.31
N GLY A 31 -16.33 -1.50 -0.01
CA GLY A 31 -15.71 -2.59 0.76
C GLY A 31 -14.19 -2.72 0.63
N GLY A 32 -13.53 -1.93 -0.24
CA GLY A 32 -12.08 -1.89 -0.35
C GLY A 32 -11.41 -1.27 0.88
N VAL A 33 -10.14 -1.59 1.13
CA VAL A 33 -9.34 -0.98 2.21
C VAL A 33 -8.18 -0.19 1.62
N VAL A 34 -8.02 1.05 2.07
CA VAL A 34 -6.88 1.90 1.73
C VAL A 34 -5.99 2.03 2.94
N VAL A 35 -4.68 1.90 2.71
CA VAL A 35 -3.66 2.14 3.73
C VAL A 35 -2.97 3.47 3.43
N GLY A 36 -3.13 4.43 4.33
CA GLY A 36 -2.52 5.75 4.23
C GLY A 36 -1.06 5.78 4.72
N ARG A 37 -0.49 7.00 4.75
CA ARG A 37 0.84 7.30 5.28
C ARG A 37 0.79 8.56 6.13
N HIS A 38 1.70 8.67 7.10
CA HIS A 38 1.97 9.95 7.76
C HIS A 38 2.99 10.74 6.94
N LEU A 39 2.64 11.97 6.60
CA LEU A 39 3.53 12.95 5.99
C LEU A 39 3.68 14.14 6.95
N VAL A 40 4.65 14.99 6.67
CA VAL A 40 4.89 16.23 7.39
C VAL A 40 4.79 17.36 6.38
N SER A 41 4.05 18.42 6.70
CA SER A 41 3.98 19.62 5.88
C SER A 41 5.32 20.37 5.91
N HIS A 42 5.48 21.35 5.02
CA HIS A 42 6.63 22.25 5.06
C HIS A 42 6.78 22.95 6.43
N ASP A 43 5.66 23.29 7.07
CA ASP A 43 5.63 23.99 8.37
C ASP A 43 5.72 23.03 9.57
N GLY A 44 5.95 21.73 9.34
CA GLY A 44 6.10 20.71 10.39
C GLY A 44 4.81 20.05 10.86
N ASN A 45 3.66 20.36 10.27
CA ASN A 45 2.38 19.78 10.68
C ASN A 45 2.21 18.35 10.16
N GLY A 46 1.72 17.44 11.01
CA GLY A 46 1.44 16.06 10.62
C GLY A 46 0.22 15.94 9.69
N ILE A 47 0.34 15.15 8.63
CA ILE A 47 -0.71 14.91 7.64
C ILE A 47 -0.94 13.39 7.51
N ARG A 48 -2.19 12.97 7.54
CA ARG A 48 -2.59 11.60 7.18
C ARG A 48 -2.95 11.57 5.69
N ALA A 49 -2.03 11.08 4.86
CA ALA A 49 -2.18 11.10 3.40
C ALA A 49 -2.66 9.75 2.86
N PHE A 50 -3.73 9.79 2.06
CA PHE A 50 -4.27 8.65 1.31
C PHE A 50 -4.26 9.01 -0.17
N MET A 51 -3.41 8.36 -0.96
CA MET A 51 -3.09 8.77 -2.33
C MET A 51 -3.41 7.65 -3.31
N GLY A 52 -3.78 8.01 -4.54
CA GLY A 52 -4.02 7.03 -5.61
C GLY A 52 -5.24 6.13 -5.40
N ILE A 53 -6.25 6.60 -4.66
CA ILE A 53 -7.49 5.85 -4.45
C ILE A 53 -8.26 5.80 -5.78
N PRO A 54 -8.54 4.62 -6.34
CA PRO A 54 -9.35 4.52 -7.56
C PRO A 54 -10.79 4.94 -7.25
N TYR A 55 -11.30 5.88 -8.04
CA TYR A 55 -12.68 6.37 -7.94
C TYR A 55 -13.53 5.99 -9.17
N ALA A 56 -12.89 5.44 -10.20
CA ALA A 56 -13.50 4.99 -11.44
C ALA A 56 -12.65 3.87 -12.04
N GLU A 57 -13.22 3.15 -13.01
CA GLU A 57 -12.45 2.21 -13.82
C GLU A 57 -11.39 2.95 -14.66
N PRO A 58 -10.18 2.38 -14.85
CA PRO A 58 -9.18 3.00 -15.69
C PRO A 58 -9.71 3.26 -17.11
N PRO A 59 -9.59 4.47 -17.68
CA PRO A 59 -10.17 4.83 -18.97
C PRO A 59 -9.34 4.30 -20.15
N LEU A 60 -9.15 2.98 -20.19
CA LEU A 60 -8.34 2.25 -21.17
C LEU A 60 -9.24 1.58 -22.22
N GLY A 61 -8.68 1.30 -23.40
CA GLY A 61 -9.39 0.60 -24.49
C GLY A 61 -10.70 1.29 -24.86
N ASN A 62 -11.80 0.54 -24.82
CA ASN A 62 -13.14 1.02 -25.14
C ASN A 62 -13.72 2.01 -24.12
N LEU A 63 -13.11 2.15 -22.94
CA LEU A 63 -13.46 3.17 -21.94
C LEU A 63 -12.85 4.54 -22.27
N ARG A 64 -11.84 4.57 -23.16
CA ARG A 64 -11.20 5.82 -23.56
C ARG A 64 -12.18 6.68 -24.33
N PHE A 65 -12.29 7.95 -23.95
CA PHE A 65 -13.19 8.93 -24.57
C PHE A 65 -14.69 8.61 -24.46
N ARG A 66 -15.10 7.73 -23.54
CA ARG A 66 -16.51 7.61 -23.14
C ARG A 66 -16.88 8.85 -22.33
N ILE A 67 -17.94 9.54 -22.74
CA ILE A 67 -18.52 10.72 -22.09
C ILE A 67 -19.78 10.27 -21.36
#